data_AF-A0A543EDJ5-F1
#
_entry.id   AF-A0A543EDJ5-F1
#
_cell.length_a   1.000
_cell.length_b   1.000
_cell.length_c   1.000
_cell.angle_alpha   90.00
_cell.angle_beta   90.00
_cell.angle_gamma   90.00
#
_symmetry.space_group_name_H-M   'P 1'
#
loop_
_entity.id
_entity.type
_entity.pdbx_description
1 polymer ?
#
loop_
_entity_poly.entity_id
_entity_poly.type
_entity_poly.pdbx_seq_one_letter_code
_entity_poly.pdbx_strand_id
1 'polypeptide(L)'
;MDNEQRDQYTFLNPADLYSGFAPETQHQPEPGLDAELEPKADLGEKTYRGTGRLAPAYVFLASPESSYVAGATIAVTGGSPTP
;
A
#
# COMPACT_ATOMS: atom_id res chain seq x y z
N MET A 1 -13.07 17.76 4.09
CA MET A 1 -11.61 17.57 4.18
C MET A 1 -11.16 17.07 2.82
N ASP A 2 -10.04 17.57 2.32
CA ASP A 2 -9.50 17.12 1.04
C ASP A 2 -9.08 15.63 1.16
N ASN A 3 -9.31 14.85 0.10
CA ASN A 3 -8.92 13.42 0.06
C ASN A 3 -7.40 13.25 0.27
N GLU A 4 -6.62 14.30 -0.01
CA GLU A 4 -5.17 14.26 0.14
C GLU A 4 -4.65 14.35 1.59
N GLN A 5 -5.49 14.67 2.57
CA GLN A 5 -5.09 14.82 3.99
C GLN A 5 -5.61 13.71 4.91
N ARG A 6 -6.35 12.74 4.38
CA ARG A 6 -6.86 11.60 5.16
C ARG A 6 -5.85 10.44 5.16
N ASP A 7 -5.89 9.67 6.24
CA ASP A 7 -5.20 8.39 6.34
C ASP A 7 -6.18 7.25 6.67
N GLN A 8 -5.67 6.02 6.73
CA GLN A 8 -6.50 4.83 7.03
C GLN A 8 -7.16 4.84 8.42
N TYR A 9 -6.78 5.77 9.31
CA TYR A 9 -7.33 5.92 10.65
C TYR A 9 -8.32 7.09 10.77
N THR A 10 -8.50 7.83 9.68
CA THR A 10 -9.44 8.96 9.64
C THR A 10 -10.87 8.43 9.61
N PHE A 11 -11.69 8.87 10.56
CA PHE A 11 -13.07 8.39 10.69
C PHE A 11 -13.96 9.01 9.62
N LEU A 12 -14.22 8.25 8.56
CA LEU A 12 -14.96 8.67 7.37
C LEU A 12 -15.95 7.56 6.99
N ASN A 13 -17.05 7.93 6.33
CA ASN A 13 -17.98 6.93 5.79
C ASN A 13 -17.33 6.22 4.58
N PRO A 14 -17.07 4.90 4.63
CA PRO A 14 -16.43 4.19 3.53
C PRO A 14 -17.27 4.18 2.25
N ALA A 15 -18.60 4.25 2.38
CA ALA A 15 -19.50 4.27 1.23
C ALA A 15 -19.34 5.54 0.38
N ASP A 16 -18.81 6.63 0.96
CA ASP A 16 -18.67 7.92 0.26
C ASP A 16 -17.28 8.12 -0.35
N LEU A 17 -16.29 7.28 -0.04
CA LEU A 17 -14.87 7.55 -0.37
C LEU A 17 -14.58 7.57 -1.88
N TYR A 18 -15.37 6.83 -2.68
CA TYR A 18 -15.24 6.70 -4.15
C TYR A 18 -16.59 6.54 -4.87
N SER A 19 -17.72 6.82 -4.20
CA SER A 19 -19.06 6.54 -4.76
C SER A 19 -19.43 7.36 -6.00
N GLY A 20 -18.80 8.53 -6.19
CA GLY A 20 -18.97 9.37 -7.37
C GLY A 20 -18.06 9.01 -8.55
N PHE A 21 -17.33 7.90 -8.48
CA PHE A 21 -16.37 7.51 -9.52
C PHE A 21 -17.11 6.96 -10.75
N ALA A 22 -17.14 7.77 -11.82
CA ALA A 22 -17.71 7.41 -13.11
C ALA A 22 -16.72 7.82 -14.22
N PRO A 23 -15.62 7.06 -14.42
CA PRO A 23 -14.62 7.37 -15.43
C PRO A 23 -15.23 7.21 -16.83
N GLU A 24 -14.78 8.02 -17.77
CA GLU A 24 -15.16 7.86 -19.17
C GLU A 24 -14.51 6.61 -19.77
N THR A 25 -15.14 6.05 -20.81
CA THR A 25 -14.60 4.88 -21.52
C THR A 25 -13.26 5.20 -22.15
N GLN A 26 -12.24 4.41 -21.80
CA GLN A 26 -10.87 4.54 -22.30
C GLN A 26 -10.41 3.23 -22.93
N HIS A 27 -9.55 3.33 -23.95
CA HIS A 27 -8.94 2.18 -24.61
C HIS A 27 -7.43 2.35 -24.63
N GLN A 28 -6.70 1.32 -24.18
CA GLN A 28 -5.24 1.27 -24.20
C GLN A 28 -4.79 -0.05 -24.84
N PRO A 29 -3.68 -0.08 -25.59
CA PRO A 29 -3.09 -1.32 -26.06
C PRO A 29 -2.55 -2.16 -24.90
N GLU A 30 -2.59 -3.48 -25.04
CA GLU A 30 -2.06 -4.41 -24.04
C GLU A 30 -0.57 -4.15 -23.77
N PRO A 31 -0.09 -4.14 -22.51
CA PRO A 31 -0.78 -4.56 -21.28
C PRO A 31 -1.63 -3.46 -20.58
N GLY A 32 -1.70 -2.24 -21.13
CA GLY A 32 -2.27 -1.07 -20.45
C GLY A 32 -1.38 -0.53 -19.31
N LEU A 33 -1.50 0.75 -18.99
CA LEU A 33 -0.70 1.43 -17.96
C LEU A 33 -1.59 2.24 -17.02
N ASP A 34 -1.46 1.97 -15.72
CA ASP A 34 -2.15 2.72 -14.65
C ASP A 34 -1.80 4.22 -14.66
N ALA A 35 -0.57 4.54 -15.09
CA ALA A 35 -0.09 5.91 -15.24
C ALA A 35 -0.81 6.70 -16.35
N GLU A 36 -1.46 6.02 -17.31
CA GLU A 36 -2.18 6.61 -18.44
C GLU A 36 -3.70 6.60 -18.23
N LEU A 37 -4.19 6.22 -17.05
CA LEU A 37 -5.61 6.27 -16.72
C LEU A 37 -6.06 7.71 -16.40
N GLU A 38 -7.23 8.08 -16.89
CA GLU A 38 -7.89 9.34 -16.56
C GLU A 38 -9.28 9.08 -15.94
N PRO A 39 -9.49 9.39 -14.64
CA PRO A 39 -8.51 9.83 -13.66
C PRO A 39 -7.54 8.70 -13.24
N LYS A 40 -6.35 9.09 -12.76
CA LYS A 40 -5.35 8.17 -12.21
C LYS A 40 -5.94 7.36 -11.05
N ALA A 41 -5.62 6.07 -11.01
CA ALA A 41 -6.03 5.21 -9.90
C ALA A 41 -5.43 5.69 -8.57
N ASP A 42 -6.22 5.60 -7.50
CA ASP A 42 -5.73 5.85 -6.15
C ASP A 42 -5.12 4.57 -5.58
N LEU A 43 -3.78 4.52 -5.55
CA LEU A 43 -3.02 3.41 -4.99
C LEU A 43 -2.65 3.64 -3.52
N GLY A 44 -3.22 4.67 -2.88
CA GLY A 44 -2.87 5.05 -1.51
C GLY A 44 -1.54 5.80 -1.39
N GLU A 45 -0.99 6.32 -2.50
CA GLU A 45 0.29 7.04 -2.55
C GLU A 45 0.35 8.19 -1.53
N LYS A 46 -0.77 8.88 -1.32
CA LYS A 46 -0.90 10.02 -0.40
C LYS A 46 -1.54 9.64 0.94
N THR A 47 -2.39 8.62 0.95
CA THR A 47 -3.29 8.30 2.08
C THR A 47 -2.80 7.14 2.93
N TYR A 48 -1.93 6.25 2.42
CA TYR A 48 -1.39 5.15 3.20
C TYR A 48 -0.27 5.62 4.12
N ARG A 49 -0.45 5.42 5.44
CA ARG A 49 0.57 5.70 6.46
C ARG A 49 1.07 4.41 7.10
N GLY A 50 2.36 4.12 6.95
CA GLY A 50 2.99 2.97 7.61
C GLY A 50 3.01 3.11 9.14
N THR A 51 2.78 2.00 9.85
CA THR A 51 2.84 1.91 11.33
C THR A 51 3.91 0.93 11.83
N GLY A 52 4.95 0.69 11.03
CA GLY A 52 6.10 -0.13 11.44
C GLY A 52 5.84 -1.63 11.53
N ARG A 53 4.70 -2.13 11.01
CA ARG A 53 4.34 -3.56 11.04
C ARG A 53 5.32 -4.49 10.31
N LEU A 54 6.19 -3.92 9.46
CA LEU A 54 7.26 -4.63 8.72
C LEU A 54 8.67 -4.32 9.24
N ALA A 55 8.80 -3.51 10.30
CA ALA A 55 10.11 -3.07 10.78
C ALA A 55 11.06 -4.24 11.10
N PRO A 56 10.65 -5.33 11.76
CA PRO A 56 11.57 -6.44 12.04
C PRO A 56 12.12 -7.12 10.78
N ALA A 57 11.29 -7.30 9.74
CA ALA A 57 11.72 -7.90 8.48
C ALA A 57 12.74 -6.99 7.75
N TYR A 58 12.50 -5.68 7.76
CA TYR A 58 13.45 -4.71 7.19
C TYR A 58 14.78 -4.67 7.96
N VAL A 59 14.71 -4.62 9.30
CA VAL A 59 15.90 -4.64 10.17
C VAL A 59 16.70 -5.91 9.96
N PHE A 60 16.03 -7.07 9.90
CA PHE A 60 16.69 -8.33 9.61
C PHE A 60 17.37 -8.32 8.24
N LEU A 61 16.67 -7.91 7.17
CA LEU A 61 17.26 -7.84 5.83
C LEU A 61 18.52 -6.96 5.76
N ALA A 62 18.54 -5.86 6.51
CA ALA A 62 19.69 -4.95 6.58
C ALA A 62 20.80 -5.43 7.52
N SER A 63 20.56 -6.46 8.33
CA SER A 63 21.51 -6.95 9.34
C SER A 63 22.59 -7.85 8.73
N PRO A 64 23.83 -7.86 9.29
CA PRO A 64 24.87 -8.81 8.89
C PRO A 64 24.44 -10.28 8.97
N GLU A 65 23.56 -10.61 9.92
CA GLU A 65 23.04 -11.95 10.17
C GLU A 65 22.21 -12.46 8.98
N SER A 66 21.58 -11.57 8.21
CA SER A 66 20.85 -11.97 6.99
C SER A 66 21.77 -12.48 5.89
N SER A 67 23.09 -12.26 5.95
CA SER A 67 24.03 -12.78 4.93
C SER A 67 24.05 -14.32 4.85
N TYR A 68 23.60 -15.00 5.91
CA TYR A 68 23.50 -16.46 5.97
C TYR A 68 22.16 -17.02 5.47
N VAL A 69 21.20 -16.15 5.08
CA VAL A 69 19.84 -16.53 4.70
C VAL A 69 19.52 -16.03 3.30
N ALA A 70 19.18 -16.95 2.39
CA ALA A 70 18.76 -16.64 1.03
C ALA A 70 17.38 -17.26 0.72
N GLY A 71 16.49 -16.50 0.09
CA GLY A 71 15.17 -16.99 -0.34
C GLY A 71 14.16 -17.29 0.78
N ALA A 72 14.39 -16.79 1.99
CA ALA A 72 13.47 -17.00 3.10
C ALA A 72 12.14 -16.25 2.90
N THR A 73 11.03 -16.91 3.23
CA THR A 73 9.72 -16.28 3.32
C THR A 73 9.41 -15.98 4.79
N ILE A 74 9.26 -14.69 5.12
CA ILE A 74 8.96 -14.25 6.50
C ILE A 74 7.46 -14.04 6.63
N ALA A 75 6.84 -14.71 7.60
CA ALA A 75 5.43 -14.52 7.90
C ALA A 75 5.21 -13.14 8.57
N VAL A 76 4.45 -12.26 7.92
CA VAL A 76 4.08 -10.96 8.46
C VAL A 76 2.70 -11.08 9.12
N THR A 77 2.67 -11.47 10.38
CA THR A 77 1.41 -11.58 11.16
C THR A 77 1.10 -10.32 11.96
N GLY A 78 2.04 -9.37 12.05
CA GLY A 78 1.88 -8.15 12.85
C GLY A 78 1.88 -8.37 14.37
N GLY A 79 2.19 -9.60 14.83
CA GLY A 79 2.43 -9.92 16.23
C GLY A 79 3.91 -9.75 16.60
N SER A 80 4.18 -9.56 17.89
CA SER A 80 5.55 -9.59 18.41
C SER A 80 6.18 -10.95 18.10
N PRO A 81 7.44 -11.02 17.64
CA PRO A 81 8.14 -12.29 17.54
C PRO A 81 8.11 -12.94 18.92
N THR A 82 7.50 -14.11 19.03
CA THR A 82 7.57 -14.91 20.25
C THR A 82 9.04 -15.25 20.53
N PRO A 83 9.46 -15.17 21.81
CA PRO A 83 10.87 -15.25 22.21
C PRO A 83 11.54 -16.57 21.83
#